data_AF-A0A2E5Y0K2-F1
#
_entry.id   AF-A0A2E5Y0K2-F1
#
_cell.length_a   1.000
_cell.length_b   1.000
_cell.length_c   1.000
_cell.angle_alpha   90.00
_cell.angle_beta   90.00
_cell.angle_gamma   90.00
#
_symmetry.space_group_name_H-M   'P 1'
#
loop_
_entity.id
_entity.type
_entity.pdbx_description
1 polymer ?
#
loop_
_entity_poly.entity_id
_entity_poly.type
_entity_poly.pdbx_seq_one_letter_code
_entity_poly.pdbx_strand_id
1 'polypeptide(L)'
;MRRVTFLFSVLLICLDCFGRKINKPSSIYSVKAKLLNVIDWIDDSETEISRLQKPIKKQKRYYLINNPSVYEILNANFQSMTDIIHDVKRYRDQIKDIFKDLESSETDSLQSNIDDQTTYDQKIGFIFDDFEKSKTEYEKSKKGLGRGLMRDWKKIVFINDKTNQWKNDFFQLSLQRSELAESINKFEIELNKMIFDNSNDKKNIRKLARRMNRFNKRLDDIESFVTKSDSIALSEIGGWVYIQGIGEKKPDFEILYTQYKKEYKRIIQNIKIELKEI
;
A
#
# COMPACT_ATOMS: atom_id res chain seq x y z
N MET A 1 44.57 23.57 11.54
CA MET A 1 43.20 23.16 11.90
C MET A 1 42.54 22.54 10.68
N ARG A 2 42.47 21.21 10.65
CA ARG A 2 41.98 20.42 9.51
C ARG A 2 40.47 20.23 9.62
N ARG A 3 39.77 20.46 8.49
CA ARG A 3 38.33 20.34 8.33
C ARG A 3 37.91 18.87 8.32
N VAL A 4 36.88 18.56 9.11
CA VAL A 4 36.28 17.24 9.27
C VAL A 4 35.50 16.88 8.00
N THR A 5 35.89 15.79 7.35
CA THR A 5 35.16 15.17 6.24
C THR A 5 34.01 14.33 6.78
N PHE A 6 32.80 14.64 6.33
CA PHE A 6 31.60 13.82 6.54
C PHE A 6 31.78 12.45 5.85
N LEU A 7 31.89 11.39 6.65
CA LEU A 7 31.82 10.01 6.19
C LEU A 7 30.36 9.69 5.85
N PHE A 8 30.07 9.60 4.55
CA PHE A 8 28.87 8.97 4.02
C PHE A 8 28.91 7.48 4.35
N SER A 9 28.02 7.06 5.25
CA SER A 9 27.70 5.66 5.52
C SER A 9 26.93 5.06 4.34
N VAL A 10 27.66 4.60 3.34
CA VAL A 10 27.12 3.69 2.32
C VAL A 10 27.06 2.30 2.93
N LEU A 11 25.84 1.87 3.27
CA LEU A 11 25.48 0.49 3.60
C LEU A 11 25.62 -0.35 2.32
N LEU A 12 26.85 -0.75 2.02
CA LEU A 12 27.19 -1.82 1.08
C LEU A 12 27.18 -3.14 1.85
N ILE A 13 26.02 -3.81 1.89
CA ILE A 13 25.95 -5.24 2.18
C ILE A 13 25.34 -5.91 0.95
N CYS A 14 26.18 -6.04 -0.07
CA CYS A 14 26.02 -7.01 -1.13
C CYS A 14 27.43 -7.53 -1.36
N LEU A 15 27.70 -8.74 -0.85
CA LEU A 15 28.58 -9.76 -1.42
C LEU A 15 28.79 -10.83 -0.36
N ASP A 16 27.79 -11.70 -0.22
CA ASP A 16 28.05 -13.08 0.17
C ASP A 16 27.25 -14.02 -0.76
N CYS A 17 28.02 -14.86 -1.45
CA CYS A 17 27.65 -16.16 -2.04
C CYS A 17 26.76 -16.21 -3.31
N PHE A 18 27.44 -16.04 -4.46
CA PHE A 18 27.22 -16.91 -5.62
C PHE A 18 27.57 -18.36 -5.24
N GLY A 19 26.58 -19.25 -5.36
CA GLY A 19 26.64 -20.63 -4.92
C GLY A 19 25.48 -20.92 -3.98
N ARG A 20 24.26 -21.07 -4.52
CA ARG A 20 23.06 -21.36 -3.71
C ARG A 20 23.21 -22.75 -3.08
N LYS A 21 23.77 -22.81 -1.86
CA LYS A 21 23.37 -23.84 -0.91
C LYS A 21 21.89 -23.62 -0.64
N ILE A 22 21.10 -24.69 -0.77
CA ILE A 22 19.72 -24.75 -0.29
C ILE A 22 19.77 -24.28 1.17
N ASN A 23 19.12 -23.14 1.47
CA ASN A 23 19.03 -22.65 2.84
C ASN A 23 18.04 -23.53 3.60
N LYS A 24 18.57 -24.69 4.02
CA LYS A 24 17.94 -25.65 4.93
C LYS A 24 17.36 -24.89 6.12
N PRO A 25 16.06 -25.04 6.44
CA PRO A 25 15.54 -24.50 7.69
C PRO A 25 16.36 -25.00 8.88
N SER A 26 17.01 -24.07 9.59
CA SER A 26 17.88 -24.43 10.73
C SER A 26 17.11 -25.00 11.92
N SER A 27 15.78 -24.86 11.94
CA SER A 27 14.90 -25.36 13.00
C SER A 27 13.45 -25.48 12.53
N ILE A 28 12.66 -26.27 13.27
CA ILE A 28 11.20 -26.38 13.12
C ILE A 28 10.50 -25.02 13.17
N TYR A 29 11.01 -24.09 13.98
CA TYR A 29 10.49 -22.72 14.11
C TYR A 29 10.73 -21.90 12.83
N SER A 30 11.88 -22.07 12.17
CA SER A 30 12.16 -21.43 10.88
C SER A 30 11.20 -21.91 9.79
N VAL A 31 10.89 -23.22 9.77
CA VAL A 31 9.87 -23.77 8.87
C VAL A 31 8.50 -23.17 9.18
N LYS A 32 8.09 -23.14 10.46
CA LYS A 32 6.79 -22.59 10.86
C LYS A 32 6.65 -21.11 10.48
N ALA A 33 7.68 -20.30 10.67
CA ALA A 33 7.69 -18.90 10.25
C ALA A 33 7.59 -18.75 8.72
N LYS A 34 8.34 -19.55 7.95
CA LYS A 34 8.22 -19.55 6.48
C LYS A 34 6.85 -20.03 6.01
N LEU A 35 6.23 -21.00 6.69
CA LEU A 35 4.87 -21.45 6.39
C LEU A 35 3.84 -20.34 6.61
N LEU A 36 4.00 -19.54 7.68
CA LEU A 36 3.16 -18.36 7.90
C LEU A 36 3.28 -17.37 6.72
N ASN A 37 4.50 -17.09 6.24
CA ASN A 37 4.68 -16.24 5.06
C ASN A 37 3.99 -16.80 3.80
N VAL A 38 3.90 -18.13 3.64
CA VAL A 38 3.16 -18.75 2.54
C VAL A 38 1.66 -18.53 2.71
N ILE A 39 1.14 -18.69 3.93
CA ILE A 39 -0.29 -18.47 4.25
C ILE A 39 -0.67 -17.01 3.99
N ASP A 40 0.10 -16.06 4.53
CA ASP A 40 -0.13 -14.62 4.33
C ASP A 40 -0.11 -14.27 2.84
N TRP A 41 0.84 -14.83 2.08
CA TRP A 41 0.91 -14.59 0.63
C TRP A 41 -0.30 -15.17 -0.12
N ILE A 42 -0.82 -16.34 0.28
CA ILE A 42 -2.05 -16.89 -0.30
C ILE A 42 -3.22 -15.94 -0.04
N ASP A 43 -3.42 -15.52 1.20
CA ASP A 43 -4.54 -14.66 1.60
C ASP A 43 -4.53 -13.31 0.87
N ASP A 44 -3.33 -12.70 0.75
CA ASP A 44 -3.13 -11.47 -0.01
C ASP A 44 -3.43 -11.65 -1.50
N SER A 45 -2.93 -12.74 -2.10
CA SER A 45 -3.10 -13.02 -3.53
C SER A 45 -4.55 -13.38 -3.87
N GLU A 46 -5.26 -14.11 -3.02
CA GLU A 46 -6.69 -14.40 -3.19
C GLU A 46 -7.54 -13.13 -3.09
N THR A 47 -7.20 -12.28 -2.12
CA THR A 47 -7.85 -10.97 -1.98
C THR A 47 -7.64 -10.14 -3.24
N GLU A 48 -6.44 -10.12 -3.80
CA GLU A 48 -6.14 -9.42 -5.05
C GLU A 48 -6.92 -9.99 -6.25
N ILE A 49 -6.94 -11.31 -6.44
CA ILE A 49 -7.70 -11.97 -7.51
C ILE A 49 -9.20 -11.66 -7.40
N SER A 50 -9.76 -11.74 -6.20
CA SER A 50 -11.16 -11.40 -5.92
C SER A 50 -11.48 -9.96 -6.31
N ARG A 51 -10.60 -9.01 -5.94
CA ARG A 51 -10.74 -7.60 -6.31
C ARG A 51 -10.61 -7.37 -7.82
N LEU A 52 -9.75 -8.12 -8.51
CA LEU A 52 -9.55 -8.02 -9.96
C LEU A 52 -10.64 -8.70 -10.78
N GLN A 53 -11.36 -9.67 -10.22
CA GLN A 53 -12.27 -10.55 -10.96
C GLN A 53 -13.34 -9.75 -11.73
N LYS A 54 -14.06 -8.85 -11.05
CA LYS A 54 -15.12 -8.03 -11.66
C LYS A 54 -14.58 -7.09 -12.76
N PRO A 55 -13.55 -6.23 -12.51
CA PRO A 55 -13.04 -5.34 -13.54
C PRO A 55 -12.43 -6.09 -14.73
N ILE A 56 -11.65 -7.16 -14.50
CA ILE A 56 -11.05 -7.95 -15.59
C ILE A 56 -12.11 -8.68 -16.41
N LYS A 57 -13.15 -9.25 -15.78
CA LYS A 57 -14.28 -9.88 -16.51
C LYS A 57 -14.97 -8.90 -17.45
N LYS A 58 -15.17 -7.64 -17.03
CA LYS A 58 -15.72 -6.58 -17.89
C LYS A 58 -14.81 -6.31 -19.10
N GLN A 59 -13.50 -6.21 -18.88
CA GLN A 59 -12.54 -5.99 -19.98
C GLN A 59 -12.47 -7.19 -20.92
N LYS A 60 -12.43 -8.42 -20.42
CA LYS A 60 -12.43 -9.64 -21.25
C LYS A 60 -13.64 -9.67 -22.18
N ARG A 61 -14.85 -9.36 -21.69
CA ARG A 61 -16.06 -9.30 -22.53
C ARG A 61 -15.94 -8.27 -23.65
N TYR A 62 -15.39 -7.10 -23.35
CA TYR A 62 -15.17 -6.06 -24.37
C TYR A 62 -14.14 -6.50 -25.41
N TYR A 63 -12.99 -7.03 -24.99
CA TYR A 63 -11.91 -7.40 -25.90
C TYR A 63 -12.16 -8.69 -26.68
N LEU A 64 -13.04 -9.57 -26.20
CA LEU A 64 -13.44 -10.77 -26.94
C LEU A 64 -13.92 -10.44 -28.37
N ILE A 65 -14.61 -9.29 -28.51
CA ILE A 65 -15.14 -8.83 -29.79
C ILE A 65 -14.19 -7.81 -30.44
N ASN A 66 -13.70 -6.83 -29.68
CA ASN A 66 -13.02 -5.66 -30.24
C ASN A 66 -11.51 -5.85 -30.46
N ASN A 67 -10.86 -6.72 -29.68
CA ASN A 67 -9.43 -7.01 -29.83
C ASN A 67 -9.09 -8.38 -29.24
N PRO A 68 -9.28 -9.48 -30.00
CA PRO A 68 -9.05 -10.84 -29.52
C PRO A 68 -7.63 -11.07 -28.98
N SER A 69 -6.62 -10.39 -29.52
CA SER A 69 -5.24 -10.51 -29.01
C SER A 69 -5.12 -9.97 -27.58
N VAL A 70 -5.77 -8.85 -27.25
CA VAL A 70 -5.81 -8.34 -25.88
C VAL A 70 -6.61 -9.27 -24.99
N TYR A 71 -7.73 -9.82 -25.48
CA TYR A 71 -8.51 -10.81 -24.73
C TYR A 71 -7.65 -12.02 -24.33
N GLU A 72 -6.90 -12.63 -25.25
CA GLU A 72 -6.05 -13.78 -24.96
C GLU A 72 -5.00 -13.47 -23.91
N ILE A 73 -4.36 -12.30 -23.98
CA ILE A 73 -3.40 -11.86 -22.97
C ILE A 73 -4.05 -11.73 -21.60
N LEU A 74 -5.23 -11.08 -21.51
CA LEU A 74 -5.92 -10.92 -20.24
C LEU A 74 -6.40 -12.26 -19.69
N ASN A 75 -6.89 -13.15 -20.55
CA ASN A 75 -7.36 -14.47 -20.18
C ASN A 75 -6.22 -15.34 -19.62
N ALA A 76 -5.14 -15.48 -20.39
CA ALA A 76 -4.00 -16.31 -20.02
C ALA A 76 -3.34 -15.83 -18.71
N ASN A 77 -3.12 -14.52 -18.57
CA ASN A 77 -2.47 -13.99 -17.36
C ASN A 77 -3.36 -14.06 -16.12
N PHE A 78 -4.68 -13.79 -16.25
CA PHE A 78 -5.59 -13.90 -15.10
C PHE A 78 -5.76 -15.36 -14.66
N GLN A 79 -5.83 -16.30 -15.62
CA GLN A 79 -5.90 -17.72 -15.33
C GLN A 79 -4.60 -18.21 -14.66
N SER A 80 -3.44 -17.84 -15.20
CA SER A 80 -2.13 -18.15 -14.63
C SER A 80 -2.01 -17.70 -13.16
N MET A 81 -2.43 -16.46 -12.85
CA MET A 81 -2.45 -15.99 -11.46
C MET A 81 -3.32 -16.88 -10.55
N THR A 82 -4.47 -17.33 -11.05
CA THR A 82 -5.39 -18.19 -10.30
C THR A 82 -4.79 -19.58 -10.08
N ASP A 83 -4.21 -20.19 -11.12
CA ASP A 83 -3.61 -21.52 -11.05
C ASP A 83 -2.40 -21.55 -10.11
N ILE A 84 -1.56 -20.51 -10.15
CA ILE A 84 -0.40 -20.37 -9.26
C ILE A 84 -0.83 -20.34 -7.78
N ILE A 85 -1.94 -19.67 -7.44
CA ILE A 85 -2.45 -19.69 -6.06
C ILE A 85 -2.86 -21.12 -5.65
N HIS A 86 -3.46 -21.89 -6.56
CA HIS A 86 -3.83 -23.29 -6.28
C HIS A 86 -2.59 -24.16 -6.04
N ASP A 87 -1.53 -23.97 -6.82
CA ASP A 87 -0.26 -24.68 -6.61
C ASP A 87 0.36 -24.34 -5.25
N VAL A 88 0.39 -23.05 -4.88
CA VAL A 88 0.94 -22.63 -3.58
C VAL A 88 0.10 -23.12 -2.40
N LYS A 89 -1.23 -23.24 -2.56
CA LYS A 89 -2.08 -23.92 -1.56
C LYS A 89 -1.67 -25.38 -1.38
N ARG A 90 -1.39 -26.10 -2.48
CA ARG A 90 -0.89 -27.47 -2.42
C ARG A 90 0.45 -27.55 -1.69
N TYR A 91 1.37 -26.62 -1.93
CA TYR A 91 2.65 -26.54 -1.23
C TYR A 91 2.49 -26.36 0.28
N ARG A 92 1.61 -25.43 0.69
CA ARG A 92 1.25 -25.23 2.10
C ARG A 92 0.72 -26.53 2.72
N ASP A 93 -0.18 -27.22 2.03
CA ASP A 93 -0.82 -28.43 2.55
C ASP A 93 0.20 -29.57 2.68
N GLN A 94 1.12 -29.72 1.71
CA GLN A 94 2.24 -30.66 1.81
C GLN A 94 3.14 -30.38 3.02
N ILE A 95 3.45 -29.11 3.33
CA ILE A 95 4.24 -28.76 4.52
C ILE A 95 3.46 -29.08 5.80
N LYS A 96 2.14 -28.83 5.84
CA LYS A 96 1.30 -29.17 6.99
C LYS A 96 1.23 -30.67 7.23
N ASP A 97 1.14 -31.47 6.18
CA ASP A 97 1.15 -32.92 6.30
C ASP A 97 2.49 -33.42 6.87
N ILE A 98 3.62 -32.86 6.39
CA ILE A 98 4.94 -33.16 6.97
C ILE A 98 5.00 -32.81 8.47
N PHE A 99 4.46 -31.67 8.88
CA PHE A 99 4.41 -31.32 10.30
C PHE A 99 3.57 -32.30 11.11
N LYS A 100 2.43 -32.74 10.57
CA LYS A 100 1.58 -33.72 11.22
C LYS A 100 2.30 -35.06 11.40
N ASP A 101 3.03 -35.50 10.38
CA ASP A 101 3.84 -36.73 10.44
C ASP A 101 4.91 -36.62 11.53
N LEU A 102 5.66 -35.51 11.56
CA LEU A 102 6.68 -35.24 12.59
C LEU A 102 6.10 -35.12 14.00
N GLU A 103 4.92 -34.52 14.17
CA GLU A 103 4.25 -34.40 15.48
C GLU A 103 3.67 -35.75 15.96
N SER A 104 3.36 -36.66 15.03
CA SER A 104 2.85 -37.99 15.34
C SER A 104 3.94 -39.04 15.64
N SER A 105 5.20 -38.74 15.31
CA SER A 105 6.34 -39.61 15.53
C SER A 105 7.15 -39.15 16.74
N GLU A 106 7.40 -40.05 17.70
CA GLU A 106 8.22 -39.74 18.88
C GLU A 106 9.72 -39.63 18.54
N THR A 107 10.14 -40.18 17.40
CA THR A 107 11.55 -40.29 17.02
C THR A 107 11.94 -39.41 15.84
N ASP A 108 10.98 -38.99 15.01
CA ASP A 108 11.32 -38.26 13.80
C ASP A 108 11.63 -36.79 14.05
N SER A 109 12.59 -36.30 13.27
CA SER A 109 13.02 -34.92 13.24
C SER A 109 13.08 -34.43 11.79
N LEU A 110 13.36 -33.14 11.59
CA LEU A 110 13.58 -32.61 10.24
C LEU A 110 14.73 -33.32 9.50
N GLN A 111 15.69 -33.88 10.25
CA GLN A 111 16.83 -34.62 9.73
C GLN A 111 16.49 -36.10 9.46
N SER A 112 15.31 -36.58 9.88
CA SER A 112 14.85 -37.92 9.54
C SER A 112 14.64 -38.05 8.04
N ASN A 113 15.00 -39.23 7.55
CA ASN A 113 14.79 -39.66 6.18
C ASN A 113 13.31 -40.00 5.97
N ILE A 114 12.71 -39.44 4.91
CA ILE A 114 11.38 -39.84 4.43
C ILE A 114 11.51 -41.12 3.58
N ASP A 115 12.58 -41.18 2.80
CA ASP A 115 13.03 -42.31 2.01
C ASP A 115 14.57 -42.41 2.08
N ASP A 116 15.17 -43.39 1.40
CA ASP A 116 16.62 -43.63 1.47
C ASP A 116 17.50 -42.44 1.01
N GLN A 117 16.92 -41.39 0.40
CA GLN A 117 17.67 -40.31 -0.26
C GLN A 117 17.31 -38.91 0.23
N THR A 118 16.13 -38.70 0.84
CA THR A 118 15.58 -37.37 1.11
C THR A 118 15.13 -37.22 2.55
N THR A 119 15.65 -36.20 3.24
CA THR A 119 15.16 -35.81 4.57
C THR A 119 13.92 -34.92 4.48
N TYR A 120 13.16 -34.84 5.57
CA TYR A 120 12.05 -33.87 5.70
C TYR A 120 12.50 -32.43 5.42
N ASP A 121 13.65 -32.03 5.97
CA ASP A 121 14.27 -30.73 5.75
C ASP A 121 14.53 -30.42 4.27
N GLN A 122 15.06 -31.39 3.51
CA GLN A 122 15.32 -31.24 2.08
C GLN A 122 14.03 -31.09 1.29
N LYS A 123 13.03 -31.93 1.57
CA LYS A 123 11.72 -31.87 0.90
C LYS A 123 11.03 -30.53 1.15
N ILE A 124 11.01 -30.07 2.40
CA ILE A 124 10.49 -28.75 2.77
C ILE A 124 11.27 -27.64 2.04
N GLY A 125 12.60 -27.75 1.97
CA GLY A 125 13.46 -26.83 1.21
C GLY A 125 13.03 -26.70 -0.24
N PHE A 126 12.80 -27.81 -0.94
CA PHE A 126 12.32 -27.81 -2.33
C PHE A 126 10.94 -27.16 -2.47
N ILE A 127 10.02 -27.43 -1.54
CA ILE A 127 8.69 -26.82 -1.56
C ILE A 127 8.79 -25.28 -1.42
N PHE A 128 9.67 -24.78 -0.54
CA PHE A 128 9.89 -23.34 -0.41
C PHE A 128 10.55 -22.73 -1.66
N ASP A 129 11.45 -23.43 -2.32
CA ASP A 129 12.02 -22.96 -3.58
C ASP A 129 10.96 -22.86 -4.69
N ASP A 130 10.05 -23.83 -4.77
CA ASP A 130 8.93 -23.80 -5.72
C ASP A 130 7.89 -22.73 -5.40
N PHE A 131 7.66 -22.44 -4.11
CA PHE A 131 6.91 -21.28 -3.68
C PHE A 131 7.52 -19.96 -4.18
N GLU A 132 8.83 -19.75 -4.01
CA GLU A 132 9.47 -18.51 -4.48
C GLU A 132 9.44 -18.34 -6.01
N LYS A 133 9.56 -19.45 -6.76
CA LYS A 133 9.34 -19.45 -8.22
C LYS A 133 7.90 -19.06 -8.55
N SER A 134 6.93 -19.63 -7.85
CA SER A 134 5.50 -19.35 -8.03
C SER A 134 5.16 -17.88 -7.78
N LYS A 135 5.71 -17.26 -6.72
CA LYS A 135 5.59 -15.81 -6.47
C LYS A 135 6.10 -14.99 -7.66
N THR A 136 7.24 -15.39 -8.22
CA THR A 136 7.84 -14.70 -9.36
C THR A 136 6.96 -14.80 -10.61
N GLU A 137 6.39 -15.97 -10.89
CA GLU A 137 5.47 -16.18 -12.01
C GLU A 137 4.12 -15.46 -11.81
N TYR A 138 3.63 -15.37 -10.56
CA TYR A 138 2.44 -14.60 -10.22
C TYR A 138 2.64 -13.12 -10.57
N GLU A 139 3.76 -12.54 -10.14
CA GLU A 139 4.10 -11.14 -10.44
C GLU A 139 4.31 -10.89 -11.95
N LYS A 140 4.89 -11.85 -12.68
CA LYS A 140 4.98 -11.78 -14.15
C LYS A 140 3.60 -11.77 -14.80
N SER A 141 2.69 -12.61 -14.32
CA SER A 141 1.32 -12.71 -14.82
C SER A 141 0.53 -11.44 -14.53
N LYS A 142 0.63 -10.90 -13.32
CA LYS A 142 0.08 -9.59 -12.93
C LYS A 142 0.59 -8.46 -13.83
N LYS A 143 1.90 -8.40 -14.09
CA LYS A 143 2.48 -7.45 -15.06
C LYS A 143 1.98 -7.69 -16.48
N GLY A 144 1.71 -8.94 -16.86
CA GLY A 144 1.08 -9.33 -18.12
C GLY A 144 -0.32 -8.74 -18.29
N LEU A 145 -1.16 -8.75 -17.24
CA LEU A 145 -2.45 -8.07 -17.25
C LEU A 145 -2.31 -6.58 -17.52
N GLY A 146 -1.40 -5.91 -16.81
CA GLY A 146 -1.12 -4.50 -17.01
C GLY A 146 -0.67 -4.19 -18.44
N ARG A 147 0.23 -5.00 -19.00
CA ARG A 147 0.68 -4.88 -20.40
C ARG A 147 -0.44 -5.09 -21.41
N GLY A 148 -1.33 -6.06 -21.17
CA GLY A 148 -2.51 -6.30 -22.01
C GLY A 148 -3.42 -5.08 -22.10
N LEU A 149 -3.76 -4.48 -20.95
CA LEU A 149 -4.59 -3.27 -20.90
C LEU A 149 -3.89 -2.05 -21.50
N MET A 150 -2.57 -1.93 -21.34
CA MET A 150 -1.81 -0.80 -21.87
C MET A 150 -1.84 -0.71 -23.40
N ARG A 151 -2.09 -1.83 -24.11
CA ARG A 151 -2.27 -1.83 -25.57
C ARG A 151 -3.44 -0.96 -26.04
N ASP A 152 -4.39 -0.70 -25.15
CA ASP A 152 -5.53 0.19 -25.37
C ASP A 152 -5.49 1.37 -24.38
N TRP A 153 -4.27 1.77 -24.00
CA TRP A 153 -4.02 2.89 -23.11
C TRP A 153 -4.78 2.83 -21.78
N LYS A 154 -5.02 1.62 -21.25
CA LYS A 154 -5.71 1.42 -19.97
C LYS A 154 -4.74 0.92 -18.90
N LYS A 155 -5.07 1.21 -17.64
CA LYS A 155 -4.34 0.73 -16.47
C LYS A 155 -5.27 0.23 -15.38
N ILE A 156 -4.75 -0.68 -14.57
CA ILE A 156 -5.37 -1.12 -13.32
C ILE A 156 -5.05 -0.08 -12.24
N VAL A 157 -6.06 0.32 -11.48
CA VAL A 157 -5.89 1.20 -10.32
C VAL A 157 -6.43 0.52 -9.08
N PHE A 158 -5.56 0.36 -8.09
CA PHE A 158 -5.87 -0.14 -6.76
C PHE A 158 -6.20 1.04 -5.85
N ILE A 159 -7.41 1.05 -5.28
CA ILE A 159 -7.89 2.14 -4.44
C ILE A 159 -7.06 2.26 -3.17
N ASN A 160 -6.76 1.15 -2.51
CA ASN A 160 -5.94 1.11 -1.30
C ASN A 160 -4.55 1.74 -1.53
N ASP A 161 -3.91 1.47 -2.67
CA ASP A 161 -2.60 2.06 -2.96
C ASP A 161 -2.70 3.58 -3.09
N LYS A 162 -3.75 4.07 -3.75
CA LYS A 162 -4.02 5.51 -3.92
C LYS A 162 -4.29 6.20 -2.60
N THR A 163 -5.24 5.69 -1.83
CA THR A 163 -5.67 6.30 -0.57
C THR A 163 -4.59 6.21 0.51
N ASN A 164 -3.80 5.13 0.54
CA ASN A 164 -2.64 5.04 1.42
C ASN A 164 -1.57 6.07 1.06
N GLN A 165 -1.29 6.25 -0.23
CA GLN A 165 -0.40 7.34 -0.68
C GLN A 165 -0.92 8.70 -0.21
N TRP A 166 -2.23 8.93 -0.27
CA TRP A 166 -2.83 10.20 0.14
C TRP A 166 -2.76 10.44 1.64
N LYS A 167 -3.01 9.41 2.45
CA LYS A 167 -2.85 9.47 3.91
C LYS A 167 -1.40 9.80 4.29
N ASN A 168 -0.44 9.17 3.62
CA ASN A 168 0.99 9.46 3.81
C ASN A 168 1.36 10.89 3.36
N ASP A 169 0.86 11.33 2.20
CA ASP A 169 1.04 12.70 1.72
C ASP A 169 0.49 13.73 2.71
N PHE A 170 -0.67 13.45 3.30
CA PHE A 170 -1.34 14.35 4.25
C PHE A 170 -0.71 14.34 5.63
N PHE A 171 -0.04 13.27 6.03
CA PHE A 171 0.73 13.26 7.27
C PHE A 171 1.74 14.41 7.35
N GLN A 172 2.41 14.70 6.23
CA GLN A 172 3.35 15.84 6.15
C GLN A 172 2.62 17.19 6.22
N LEU A 173 1.43 17.29 5.64
CA LEU A 173 0.62 18.52 5.70
C LEU A 173 0.05 18.77 7.10
N SER A 174 -0.39 17.72 7.80
CA SER A 174 -0.84 17.81 9.20
C SER A 174 0.30 18.20 10.13
N LEU A 175 1.53 17.75 9.85
CA LEU A 175 2.71 18.19 10.60
C LEU A 175 2.93 19.70 10.42
N GLN A 176 2.89 20.22 9.19
CA GLN A 176 2.99 21.66 8.92
C GLN A 176 1.88 22.47 9.59
N ARG A 177 0.68 21.91 9.74
CA ARG A 177 -0.40 22.52 10.52
C ARG A 177 -0.06 22.55 12.01
N SER A 178 0.46 21.46 12.56
CA SER A 178 0.84 21.38 13.97
C SER A 178 1.96 22.36 14.35
N GLU A 179 2.88 22.67 13.43
CA GLU A 179 3.92 23.70 13.62
C GLU A 179 3.34 25.11 13.84
N LEU A 180 2.08 25.34 13.44
CA LEU A 180 1.39 26.62 13.67
C LEU A 180 0.82 26.74 15.08
N ALA A 181 0.86 25.69 15.90
CA ALA A 181 0.24 25.67 17.21
C ALA A 181 0.76 26.80 18.12
N GLU A 182 2.07 27.08 18.10
CA GLU A 182 2.65 28.15 18.90
C GLU A 182 2.14 29.54 18.47
N SER A 183 2.12 29.81 17.16
CA SER A 183 1.60 31.06 16.60
C SER A 183 0.11 31.23 16.88
N ILE A 184 -0.67 30.15 16.79
CA ILE A 184 -2.11 30.16 17.11
C ILE A 184 -2.31 30.46 18.60
N ASN A 185 -1.53 29.84 19.49
CA ASN A 185 -1.62 30.08 20.93
C ASN A 185 -1.25 31.53 21.30
N LYS A 186 -0.22 32.11 20.67
CA LYS A 186 0.13 33.53 20.84
C LYS A 186 -1.05 34.44 20.45
N PHE A 187 -1.66 34.17 19.29
CA PHE A 187 -2.84 34.90 18.84
C PHE A 187 -4.02 34.76 19.81
N GLU A 188 -4.28 33.59 20.37
CA GLU A 188 -5.34 33.37 21.36
C GLU A 188 -5.10 34.16 22.66
N ILE A 189 -3.85 34.23 23.13
CA ILE A 189 -3.48 35.05 24.30
C ILE A 189 -3.77 36.54 24.04
N GLU A 190 -3.40 37.04 22.87
CA GLU A 190 -3.67 38.44 22.50
C GLU A 190 -5.17 38.72 22.34
N LEU A 191 -5.89 37.80 21.70
CA LEU A 191 -7.34 37.86 21.58
C LEU A 191 -7.98 38.02 22.97
N ASN A 192 -7.53 37.23 23.95
CA ASN A 192 -8.03 37.28 25.32
C ASN A 192 -7.71 38.61 26.02
N LYS A 193 -6.49 39.14 25.87
CA LYS A 193 -6.12 40.46 26.42
C LYS A 193 -7.04 41.56 25.88
N MET A 194 -7.33 41.54 24.57
CA MET A 194 -8.15 42.56 23.92
C MET A 194 -9.65 42.47 24.22
N ILE A 195 -10.13 41.38 24.82
CA ILE A 195 -11.51 41.34 25.34
C ILE A 195 -11.71 42.42 26.41
N PHE A 196 -10.66 42.67 27.21
CA PHE A 196 -10.67 43.59 28.34
C PHE A 196 -10.30 45.04 27.97
N ASP A 197 -9.68 45.28 26.81
CA ASP A 197 -9.37 46.64 26.32
C ASP A 197 -10.47 47.24 25.41
N ASN A 198 -10.64 48.57 25.50
CA ASN A 198 -11.63 49.38 24.77
C ASN A 198 -11.07 50.01 23.47
N SER A 199 -10.04 49.41 22.86
CA SER A 199 -9.39 49.95 21.66
C SER A 199 -10.15 49.67 20.35
N ASN A 200 -9.83 50.46 19.31
CA ASN A 200 -10.39 50.34 17.96
C ASN A 200 -9.97 49.02 17.25
N ASP A 201 -8.93 48.34 17.76
CA ASP A 201 -8.36 47.10 17.19
C ASP A 201 -9.26 45.86 17.40
N LYS A 202 -10.23 45.95 18.33
CA LYS A 202 -11.20 44.90 18.65
C LYS A 202 -11.98 44.40 17.44
N LYS A 203 -12.24 45.26 16.45
CA LYS A 203 -12.97 44.89 15.21
C LYS A 203 -12.11 44.04 14.27
N ASN A 204 -10.83 44.37 14.11
CA ASN A 204 -9.91 43.67 13.21
C ASN A 204 -9.58 42.29 13.75
N ILE A 205 -9.33 42.18 15.05
CA ILE A 205 -9.02 40.91 15.71
C ILE A 205 -10.22 39.97 15.74
N ARG A 206 -11.43 40.48 15.96
CA ARG A 206 -12.66 39.66 15.81
C ARG A 206 -12.81 39.11 14.38
N LYS A 207 -12.47 39.89 13.35
CA LYS A 207 -12.51 39.40 11.96
C LYS A 207 -11.47 38.31 11.73
N LEU A 208 -10.26 38.49 12.25
CA LEU A 208 -9.17 37.51 12.18
C LEU A 208 -9.55 36.21 12.90
N ALA A 209 -10.10 36.27 14.12
CA ALA A 209 -10.57 35.11 14.86
C ALA A 209 -11.62 34.30 14.09
N ARG A 210 -12.57 34.99 13.45
CA ARG A 210 -13.57 34.34 12.58
C ARG A 210 -12.93 33.70 11.35
N ARG A 211 -11.88 34.29 10.76
CA ARG A 211 -11.13 33.67 9.65
C ARG A 211 -10.40 32.42 10.13
N MET A 212 -9.67 32.51 11.24
CA MET A 212 -8.97 31.38 11.85
C MET A 212 -9.90 30.20 12.15
N ASN A 213 -11.08 30.46 12.73
CA ASN A 213 -12.06 29.42 12.98
C ASN A 213 -12.56 28.76 11.66
N ARG A 214 -12.79 29.55 10.61
CA ARG A 214 -13.15 29.01 9.28
C ARG A 214 -12.02 28.17 8.68
N PHE A 215 -10.78 28.61 8.81
CA PHE A 215 -9.62 27.86 8.35
C PHE A 215 -9.50 26.53 9.08
N ASN A 216 -9.56 26.53 10.42
CA ASN A 216 -9.49 25.31 11.22
C ASN A 216 -10.59 24.31 10.84
N LYS A 217 -11.85 24.76 10.80
CA LYS A 217 -12.96 23.89 10.37
C LYS A 217 -12.72 23.30 8.98
N ARG A 218 -12.23 24.11 8.04
CA ARG A 218 -11.99 23.64 6.67
C ARG A 218 -10.82 22.64 6.59
N LEU A 219 -9.76 22.84 7.38
CA LEU A 219 -8.66 21.89 7.48
C LEU A 219 -9.14 20.55 8.08
N ASP A 220 -9.98 20.60 9.12
CA ASP A 220 -10.58 19.41 9.74
C ASP A 220 -11.48 18.64 8.76
N ASP A 221 -12.31 19.34 7.98
CA ASP A 221 -13.15 18.73 6.94
C ASP A 221 -12.29 18.01 5.88
N ILE A 222 -11.16 18.61 5.48
CA ILE A 222 -10.25 18.01 4.51
C ILE A 222 -9.54 16.78 5.11
N GLU A 223 -9.07 16.85 6.35
CA GLU A 223 -8.43 15.72 7.03
C GLU A 223 -9.41 14.56 7.19
N SER A 224 -10.66 14.85 7.57
CA SER A 224 -11.75 13.87 7.66
C SER A 224 -12.01 13.17 6.32
N PHE A 225 -11.98 13.92 5.21
CA PHE A 225 -12.06 13.34 3.87
C PHE A 225 -10.92 12.35 3.59
N VAL A 226 -9.68 12.71 3.92
CA VAL A 226 -8.51 11.86 3.69
C VAL A 226 -8.57 10.60 4.55
N THR A 227 -8.95 10.71 5.82
CA THR A 227 -9.15 9.55 6.71
C THR A 227 -10.22 8.61 6.17
N LYS A 228 -11.30 9.15 5.60
CA LYS A 228 -12.42 8.39 5.03
C LYS A 228 -12.27 8.08 3.53
N SER A 229 -11.08 8.32 2.96
CA SER A 229 -10.89 8.23 1.51
C SER A 229 -11.19 6.83 0.93
N ASP A 230 -10.94 5.76 1.69
CA ASP A 230 -11.28 4.40 1.28
C ASP A 230 -12.79 4.22 1.08
N SER A 231 -13.60 4.61 2.07
CA SER A 231 -15.05 4.42 2.00
C SER A 231 -15.69 5.31 0.93
N ILE A 232 -15.16 6.51 0.72
CA ILE A 232 -15.58 7.43 -0.35
C ILE A 232 -15.26 6.83 -1.72
N ALA A 233 -14.04 6.32 -1.91
CA ALA A 233 -13.64 5.72 -3.17
C ALA A 233 -14.45 4.44 -3.46
N LEU A 234 -14.72 3.62 -2.43
CA LEU A 234 -15.54 2.42 -2.56
C LEU A 234 -17.00 2.71 -2.90
N SER A 235 -17.60 3.76 -2.32
CA SER A 235 -18.98 4.12 -2.63
C SER A 235 -19.14 4.62 -4.07
N GLU A 236 -18.13 5.30 -4.60
CA GLU A 236 -18.12 5.79 -5.99
C GLU A 236 -17.84 4.67 -7.00
N ILE A 237 -16.81 3.84 -6.76
CA ILE A 237 -16.33 2.84 -7.72
C ILE A 237 -17.08 1.51 -7.61
N GLY A 238 -17.57 1.16 -6.42
CA GLY A 238 -18.24 -0.12 -6.16
C GLY A 238 -17.28 -1.33 -6.14
N GLY A 239 -16.01 -1.11 -5.81
CA GLY A 239 -14.99 -2.14 -5.65
C GLY A 239 -13.59 -1.55 -5.41
N TRP A 240 -12.67 -2.36 -4.88
CA TRP A 240 -11.29 -1.92 -4.55
C TRP A 240 -10.38 -1.69 -5.76
N VAL A 241 -10.80 -2.14 -6.94
CA VAL A 241 -10.02 -2.05 -8.18
C VAL A 241 -10.91 -1.60 -9.32
N TYR A 242 -10.40 -0.69 -10.13
CA TYR A 242 -11.02 -0.27 -11.38
C TYR A 242 -9.99 -0.16 -12.52
N ILE A 243 -10.51 -0.14 -13.74
CA ILE A 243 -9.71 0.06 -14.96
C ILE A 243 -9.96 1.49 -15.44
N GLN A 244 -8.89 2.22 -15.70
CA GLN A 244 -8.91 3.62 -16.11
C GLN A 244 -8.19 3.77 -17.45
N GLY A 245 -8.85 4.37 -18.45
CA GLY A 245 -8.18 4.84 -19.66
C GLY A 245 -7.27 6.03 -19.37
N ILE A 246 -6.12 6.07 -20.02
CA ILE A 246 -5.20 7.21 -20.00
C ILE A 246 -5.87 8.35 -20.76
N GLY A 247 -6.05 9.48 -20.07
CA GLY A 247 -6.73 10.66 -20.63
C GLY A 247 -8.24 10.69 -20.38
N GLU A 248 -8.85 9.58 -19.96
CA GLU A 248 -10.24 9.60 -19.50
C GLU A 248 -10.39 10.44 -18.21
N LYS A 249 -11.60 10.98 -17.99
CA LYS A 249 -11.92 11.71 -16.77
C LYS A 249 -11.65 10.78 -15.56
N LYS A 250 -10.92 11.31 -14.59
CA LYS A 250 -10.69 10.63 -13.32
C LYS A 250 -11.99 10.52 -12.51
N PRO A 251 -12.08 9.55 -11.59
CA PRO A 251 -13.12 9.53 -10.58
C PRO A 251 -13.19 10.84 -9.79
N ASP A 252 -14.38 11.21 -9.34
CA ASP A 252 -14.63 12.45 -8.63
C ASP A 252 -13.87 12.49 -7.30
N PHE A 253 -13.72 11.36 -6.59
CA PHE A 253 -12.90 11.29 -5.37
C PHE A 253 -11.41 11.64 -5.61
N GLU A 254 -10.82 11.26 -6.76
CA GLU A 254 -9.45 11.67 -7.12
C GLU A 254 -9.34 13.16 -7.42
N ILE A 255 -10.35 13.70 -8.12
CA ILE A 255 -10.43 15.13 -8.45
C ILE A 255 -10.52 15.94 -7.16
N LEU A 256 -11.42 15.52 -6.26
CA LEU A 256 -11.67 16.16 -4.97
C LEU A 256 -10.43 16.13 -4.08
N TYR A 257 -9.73 15.00 -4.00
CA TYR A 257 -8.45 14.91 -3.30
C TYR A 257 -7.44 15.95 -3.80
N THR A 258 -7.29 16.07 -5.12
CA THR A 258 -6.33 17.01 -5.73
C THR A 258 -6.70 18.47 -5.40
N GLN A 259 -7.99 18.79 -5.41
CA GLN A 259 -8.49 20.12 -5.02
C GLN A 259 -8.23 20.38 -3.53
N TYR A 260 -8.58 19.44 -2.66
CA TYR A 260 -8.41 19.57 -1.21
C TYR A 260 -6.94 19.69 -0.82
N LYS A 261 -6.03 18.94 -1.46
CA LYS A 261 -4.58 19.09 -1.23
C LYS A 261 -4.08 20.49 -1.56
N LYS A 262 -4.56 21.10 -2.66
CA LYS A 262 -4.20 22.48 -3.04
C LYS A 262 -4.79 23.49 -2.06
N GLU A 263 -6.05 23.30 -1.70
CA GLU A 263 -6.75 24.17 -0.76
C GLU A 263 -6.11 24.15 0.62
N TYR A 264 -5.78 22.97 1.14
CA TYR A 264 -5.11 22.79 2.42
C TYR A 264 -3.79 23.57 2.47
N LYS A 265 -2.93 23.40 1.47
CA LYS A 265 -1.67 24.16 1.36
C LYS A 265 -1.89 25.67 1.37
N ARG A 266 -2.88 26.15 0.61
CA ARG A 266 -3.24 27.59 0.57
C ARG A 266 -3.70 28.09 1.95
N ILE A 267 -4.53 27.33 2.65
CA ILE A 267 -5.01 27.70 3.99
C ILE A 267 -3.85 27.77 4.98
N ILE A 268 -2.95 26.78 4.99
CA ILE A 268 -1.74 26.79 5.83
C ILE A 268 -0.87 28.02 5.54
N GLN A 269 -0.67 28.38 4.27
CA GLN A 269 0.05 29.60 3.90
C GLN A 269 -0.65 30.87 4.38
N ASN A 270 -1.97 30.95 4.24
CA ASN A 270 -2.74 32.10 4.71
C ASN A 270 -2.63 32.26 6.23
N ILE A 271 -2.72 31.16 6.99
CA ILE A 271 -2.52 31.21 8.45
C ILE A 271 -1.11 31.72 8.77
N LYS A 272 -0.07 31.23 8.08
CA LYS A 272 1.31 31.70 8.27
C LYS A 272 1.48 33.19 8.01
N ILE A 273 0.74 33.77 7.05
CA ILE A 273 0.77 35.20 6.76
C ILE A 273 0.00 35.98 7.82
N GLU A 274 -1.25 35.58 8.09
CA GLU A 274 -2.12 36.29 9.04
C GLU A 274 -1.56 36.29 10.48
N LEU A 275 -0.84 35.24 10.88
CA LEU A 275 -0.22 35.15 12.21
C LEU A 275 1.20 35.78 12.29
N LYS A 276 1.79 36.21 11.18
CA LYS A 276 3.04 36.99 11.18
C LYS A 276 2.81 38.48 11.36
N GLU A 277 1.60 38.94 11.08
CA GLU A 277 1.19 40.35 11.21
C GLU A 277 0.80 40.71 12.65
N ILE A 278 0.93 39.75 13.57
CA ILE A 278 0.70 39.84 15.01
C ILE A 278 2.06 39.76 15.70
#